data_AF-A0A833LTE3-F1
#
_entry.id   AF-A0A833LTE3-F1
#
_cell.length_a   1.000
_cell.length_b   1.000
_cell.length_c   1.000
_cell.angle_alpha   90.00
_cell.angle_beta   90.00
_cell.angle_gamma   90.00
#
_symmetry.space_group_name_H-M   'P 1'
#
loop_
_entity.id
_entity.type
_entity.pdbx_description
1 polymer ?
#
loop_
_entity_poly.entity_id
_entity_poly.type
_entity_poly.pdbx_seq_one_letter_code
_entity_poly.pdbx_strand_id
1 'polypeptide(L)'
;MTPEQILGYPVDERTRFSVRIEIYPNNHDGRPRVRWLRTIKTLTDCQRHYIAARDESDLGASCFGPGHVFDEAGQHVARISYNGRLWGPEEWTPGQQVVAEVPSRETA
;
A
#
# COMPACT_ATOMS: atom_id res chain seq x y z
N MET A 1 -18.33 -4.62 3.81
CA MET A 1 -17.50 -5.54 3.00
C MET A 1 -16.07 -5.09 3.18
N THR A 2 -15.14 -6.00 3.43
CA THR A 2 -13.72 -5.66 3.60
C THR A 2 -13.04 -5.51 2.23
N PRO A 3 -11.89 -4.80 2.14
CA PRO A 3 -11.18 -4.67 0.88
C PRO A 3 -10.79 -6.01 0.23
N GLU A 4 -10.44 -7.00 1.06
CA GLU A 4 -10.12 -8.36 0.63
C GLU A 4 -11.31 -9.03 -0.04
N GLN A 5 -12.51 -8.89 0.53
CA GLN A 5 -13.75 -9.42 -0.03
C GLN A 5 -14.11 -8.74 -1.36
N ILE A 6 -13.90 -7.43 -1.48
CA ILE A 6 -14.13 -6.69 -2.73
C ILE A 6 -13.19 -7.20 -3.83
N LEU A 7 -11.94 -7.51 -3.48
CA LEU A 7 -10.95 -8.09 -4.39
C LEU A 7 -11.12 -9.58 -4.63
N GLY A 8 -12.07 -10.24 -3.95
CA GLY A 8 -12.21 -11.69 -3.99
C GLY A 8 -10.98 -12.44 -3.48
N TYR A 9 -10.18 -11.81 -2.62
CA TYR A 9 -8.95 -12.38 -2.08
C TYR A 9 -9.24 -13.06 -0.73
N PRO A 10 -9.16 -14.40 -0.63
CA PRO A 10 -9.44 -15.10 0.61
C PRO A 10 -8.34 -14.81 1.64
N VAL A 11 -8.74 -14.44 2.85
CA VAL A 11 -7.81 -14.23 3.97
C VAL A 11 -8.17 -15.12 5.14
N ASP A 12 -7.13 -15.59 5.82
CA ASP A 12 -7.20 -16.41 7.02
C ASP A 12 -6.24 -15.88 8.10
N GLU A 13 -6.15 -16.58 9.23
CA GLU A 13 -5.30 -16.17 10.35
C GLU A 13 -3.80 -16.20 10.03
N ARG A 14 -3.40 -16.96 9.00
CA ARG A 14 -2.00 -17.13 8.58
C ARG A 14 -1.57 -16.08 7.58
N THR A 15 -2.51 -15.54 6.81
CA THR A 15 -2.26 -14.57 5.75
C THR A 15 -1.41 -13.40 6.25
N ARG A 16 -0.28 -13.14 5.58
CA ARG A 16 0.55 -11.95 5.79
C ARG A 16 0.78 -11.21 4.49
N PHE A 17 0.59 -9.91 4.53
CA PHE A 17 0.92 -8.99 3.46
C PHE A 17 2.23 -8.29 3.73
N SER A 18 2.88 -7.89 2.64
CA SER A 18 4.02 -6.98 2.63
C SER A 18 3.73 -5.80 1.70
N VAL A 19 4.10 -4.59 2.09
CA VAL A 19 4.02 -3.40 1.25
C VAL A 19 5.42 -3.01 0.81
N ARG A 20 5.64 -2.97 -0.51
CA ARG A 20 6.85 -2.44 -1.15
C ARG A 20 6.63 -0.98 -1.50
N ILE A 21 7.57 -0.13 -1.10
CA ILE A 21 7.54 1.31 -1.38
C ILE A 21 8.88 1.70 -1.98
N GLU A 22 8.86 2.36 -3.13
CA GLU A 22 10.05 2.96 -3.72
C GLU A 22 10.17 4.41 -3.23
N ILE A 23 11.30 4.72 -2.61
CA ILE A 23 11.63 6.04 -2.11
C ILE A 23 12.78 6.56 -2.96
N TYR A 24 12.58 7.71 -3.58
CA TYR A 24 13.56 8.40 -4.40
C TYR A 24 14.15 9.52 -3.54
N PRO A 25 15.18 9.23 -2.70
CA PRO A 25 15.88 10.30 -2.01
C PRO A 25 16.50 11.22 -3.07
N ASN A 26 16.73 12.49 -2.72
CA ASN A 26 17.31 13.52 -3.57
C ASN A 26 18.80 13.25 -3.95
N ASN A 27 19.18 11.98 -4.08
CA ASN A 27 20.52 11.49 -4.29
C ASN A 27 20.79 11.42 -5.80
N HIS A 28 21.91 11.98 -6.23
CA HIS A 28 22.35 12.06 -7.62
C HIS A 28 22.42 10.72 -8.38
N ASP A 29 22.43 9.57 -7.69
CA ASP A 29 22.55 8.24 -8.31
C ASP A 29 21.26 7.71 -8.97
N GLY A 30 20.12 8.39 -8.81
CA GLY A 30 18.86 8.08 -9.52
C GLY A 30 18.19 6.74 -9.17
N ARG A 31 18.77 5.93 -8.28
CA ARG A 31 18.19 4.63 -7.86
C ARG A 31 17.27 4.79 -6.66
N PRO A 32 16.03 4.27 -6.70
CA PRO A 32 15.16 4.29 -5.53
C PRO A 32 15.68 3.36 -4.43
N ARG A 33 15.54 3.81 -3.18
CA ARG A 33 15.61 2.94 -2.00
C ARG A 33 14.27 2.24 -1.83
N VAL A 34 14.30 0.93 -1.59
CA VAL A 34 13.06 0.16 -1.36
C VAL A 34 12.83 0.00 0.14
N ARG A 35 11.69 0.49 0.64
CA ARG A 35 11.19 0.21 1.99
C ARG A 35 10.17 -0.92 1.92
N TRP A 36 10.31 -1.91 2.79
CA TRP A 36 9.36 -3.00 2.97
C TRP A 36 8.68 -2.88 4.32
N LEU A 37 7.35 -2.87 4.32
CA LEU A 37 6.52 -3.09 5.51
C LEU A 37 6.06 -4.54 5.45
N ARG A 38 6.19 -5.32 6.52
CA ARG A 38 6.01 -6.78 6.49
C ARG A 38 5.10 -7.27 7.60
N THR A 39 4.60 -8.50 7.43
CA THR A 39 3.84 -9.24 8.45
C THR A 39 2.52 -8.54 8.81
N ILE A 40 1.87 -7.90 7.83
CA ILE A 40 0.62 -7.15 8.03
C ILE A 40 -0.57 -8.08 7.75
N LYS A 41 -1.62 -8.04 8.58
CA LYS A 41 -2.72 -9.03 8.48
C LYS A 41 -3.85 -8.66 7.52
N THR A 42 -4.06 -7.38 7.27
CA THR A 42 -5.18 -6.88 6.46
C THR A 42 -4.72 -5.81 5.46
N LEU A 43 -5.47 -5.64 4.39
CA LEU A 43 -5.24 -4.57 3.41
C LEU A 43 -5.51 -3.18 4.02
N THR A 44 -6.47 -3.08 4.94
CA THR A 44 -6.71 -1.85 5.71
C THR A 44 -5.48 -1.49 6.56
N ASP A 45 -4.88 -2.46 7.24
CA ASP A 45 -3.65 -2.22 8.00
C ASP A 45 -2.48 -1.87 7.06
N CYS A 46 -2.43 -2.44 5.85
CA CYS A 46 -1.44 -2.04 4.84
C CYS A 46 -1.56 -0.55 4.50
N GLN A 47 -2.79 -0.04 4.33
CA GLN A 47 -3.03 1.40 4.13
C GLN A 47 -2.54 2.21 5.33
N ARG A 48 -2.87 1.80 6.56
CA ARG A 48 -2.46 2.50 7.80
C ARG A 48 -0.93 2.56 7.93
N HIS A 49 -0.25 1.42 7.76
CA HIS A 49 1.21 1.35 7.83
C HIS A 49 1.88 2.15 6.71
N TYR A 50 1.32 2.15 5.49
CA TYR A 50 1.80 2.98 4.40
C TYR A 50 1.68 4.48 4.71
N ILE A 51 0.52 4.91 5.20
CA ILE A 51 0.26 6.33 5.54
C ILE A 51 1.20 6.78 6.66
N ALA A 52 1.38 5.98 7.71
CA ALA A 52 2.35 6.27 8.76
C ALA A 52 3.77 6.38 8.20
N ALA A 53 4.20 5.42 7.37
CA ALA A 53 5.53 5.45 6.75
C ALA A 53 5.75 6.67 5.84
N ARG A 54 4.71 7.11 5.13
CA ARG A 54 4.71 8.33 4.30
C ARG A 54 4.85 9.57 5.18
N ASP A 55 3.98 9.69 6.19
CA ASP A 55 3.94 10.86 7.09
C ASP A 55 5.24 11.00 7.89
N GLU A 56 5.84 9.89 8.34
CA GLU A 56 7.16 9.85 8.99
C GLU A 56 8.31 10.30 8.07
N SER A 57 8.17 10.10 6.76
CA SER A 57 9.24 10.41 5.81
C SER A 57 9.35 11.90 5.48
N ASP A 58 8.26 12.65 5.66
CA ASP A 58 8.11 14.05 5.24
C ASP A 58 8.42 14.28 3.74
N LEU A 59 8.26 13.23 2.91
CA LEU A 59 8.53 13.27 1.48
C LEU A 59 7.24 13.47 0.68
N GLY A 60 7.31 14.31 -0.36
CA GLY A 60 6.24 14.48 -1.34
C GLY A 60 6.06 13.28 -2.28
N ALA A 61 4.95 13.26 -3.02
CA ALA A 61 4.57 12.18 -3.94
C ALA A 61 5.58 11.88 -5.06
N SER A 62 6.43 12.85 -5.40
CA SER A 62 7.53 12.66 -6.35
C SER A 62 8.69 11.84 -5.79
N CYS A 63 8.83 11.82 -4.46
CA CYS A 63 9.95 11.17 -3.76
C CYS A 63 9.49 9.94 -2.96
N PHE A 64 8.20 9.82 -2.65
CA PHE A 64 7.61 8.69 -1.96
C PHE A 64 6.60 8.00 -2.88
N GLY A 65 7.02 6.90 -3.48
CA GLY A 65 6.21 6.13 -4.43
C GLY A 65 5.00 5.45 -3.78
N PRO A 66 4.09 4.93 -4.62
CA PRO A 66 2.93 4.18 -4.14
C PRO A 66 3.34 2.90 -3.42
N GLY A 67 2.45 2.39 -2.56
CA GLY A 67 2.62 1.11 -1.90
C GLY A 67 2.12 -0.03 -2.78
N HIS A 68 2.97 -1.01 -3.07
CA HIS A 68 2.56 -2.24 -3.75
C HIS A 68 2.41 -3.35 -2.72
N VAL A 69 1.21 -3.91 -2.61
CA VAL A 69 0.88 -4.93 -1.61
C VAL A 69 1.05 -6.31 -2.22
N PHE A 70 1.84 -7.14 -1.56
CA PHE A 70 2.11 -8.52 -1.94
C PHE A 70 1.71 -9.47 -0.83
N ASP A 71 1.28 -10.67 -1.20
CA ASP A 71 1.12 -11.77 -0.24
C ASP A 71 2.43 -12.54 0.00
N GLU A 72 2.37 -13.61 0.80
CA GLU A 72 3.52 -14.45 1.14
C GLU A 72 4.06 -15.25 -0.05
N ALA A 73 3.24 -15.50 -1.08
CA ALA A 73 3.66 -16.15 -2.32
C ALA A 73 4.31 -15.15 -3.30
N GLY A 74 4.28 -13.85 -3.00
CA GLY A 74 4.78 -12.79 -3.86
C GLY A 74 3.80 -12.34 -4.94
N GLN A 75 2.53 -12.74 -4.85
CA GLN A 75 1.47 -12.23 -5.74
C GLN A 75 1.18 -10.77 -5.41
N HIS A 76 1.11 -9.90 -6.42
CA HIS A 76 0.64 -8.53 -6.25
C HIS A 76 -0.88 -8.53 -6.06
N VAL A 77 -1.33 -8.09 -4.87
CA VAL A 77 -2.74 -8.15 -4.47
C VAL A 77 -3.43 -6.81 -4.62
N ALA A 78 -2.72 -5.70 -4.35
CA ALA A 78 -3.32 -4.38 -4.37
C ALA A 78 -2.26 -3.28 -4.48
N ARG A 79 -2.72 -2.07 -4.82
CA ARG A 79 -1.89 -0.85 -4.85
C ARG A 79 -2.46 0.21 -3.93
N ILE A 80 -1.61 0.88 -3.16
CA ILE A 80 -1.94 2.01 -2.31
C ILE A 80 -1.39 3.28 -2.97
N SER A 81 -2.26 4.21 -3.34
CA SER A 81 -1.83 5.50 -3.90
C SER A 81 -1.26 6.41 -2.82
N TYR A 82 -0.53 7.45 -3.24
CA TYR A 82 0.11 8.38 -2.31
C TYR A 82 -0.83 8.98 -1.24
N ASN A 83 -2.08 9.25 -1.60
CA ASN A 83 -3.10 9.74 -0.66
C ASN A 83 -3.64 8.68 0.32
N GLY A 84 -3.22 7.41 0.22
CA GLY A 84 -3.61 6.33 1.12
C GLY A 84 -4.82 5.50 0.67
N ARG A 85 -5.37 5.75 -0.52
CA ARG A 85 -6.47 4.94 -1.08
C ARG A 85 -5.97 3.60 -1.61
N LEU A 86 -6.79 2.57 -1.49
CA LEU A 86 -6.51 1.24 -2.01
C LEU A 86 -7.17 1.02 -3.38
N TRP A 87 -6.41 0.42 -4.28
CA TRP A 87 -6.78 0.09 -5.65
C TRP A 87 -6.50 -1.40 -5.89
N GLY A 88 -7.11 -1.95 -6.93
CA GLY A 88 -6.78 -3.30 -7.39
C GLY A 88 -5.33 -3.43 -7.85
N PRO A 89 -4.86 -4.67 -8.10
CA PRO A 89 -3.50 -4.95 -8.54
C PRO A 89 -3.24 -4.59 -10.00
N GLU A 90 -4.31 -4.37 -10.76
CA GLU A 90 -4.32 -3.97 -12.17
C GLU A 90 -3.64 -2.61 -12.38
N GLU A 91 -3.17 -2.35 -13.60
CA GLU A 91 -2.69 -1.02 -13.97
C GLU A 91 -3.80 0.02 -13.80
N TRP A 92 -3.43 1.22 -13.33
CA TRP A 92 -4.41 2.27 -13.08
C TRP A 92 -5.02 2.75 -14.40
N THR A 93 -6.35 2.83 -14.44
CA THR A 93 -7.09 3.39 -15.55
C THR A 93 -8.05 4.50 -15.09
N PRO A 94 -8.29 5.53 -15.91
CA PRO A 94 -9.31 6.53 -15.61
C PRO A 94 -10.69 5.89 -15.43
N GLY A 95 -11.38 6.23 -14.33
CA GLY A 95 -12.71 5.69 -14.02
C GLY A 95 -12.70 4.39 -13.21
N GLN A 96 -11.54 3.82 -12.90
CA GLN A 96 -11.43 2.68 -12.00
C GLN A 96 -11.97 3.06 -10.61
N GLN A 97 -12.76 2.17 -10.02
CA GLN A 97 -13.27 2.35 -8.68
C GLN A 97 -12.20 2.02 -7.65
N VAL A 98 -12.15 2.83 -6.60
CA VAL A 98 -11.33 2.54 -5.42
C VAL A 98 -11.86 1.29 -4.74
N VAL A 99 -10.96 0.42 -4.30
CA VAL A 99 -11.31 -0.76 -3.50
C VAL A 99 -11.64 -0.33 -2.08
N ALA A 100 -10.86 0.62 -1.55
CA ALA A 100 -11.10 1.24 -0.26
C ALA A 100 -10.62 2.68 -0.24
N GLU A 101 -11.42 3.56 0.38
CA GLU A 101 -11.00 4.91 0.71
C GLU A 101 -9.92 4.90 1.81
N VAL A 102 -9.36 6.08 2.09
CA VAL A 102 -8.38 6.26 3.17
C VAL A 102 -9.02 5.82 4.50
N PRO A 103 -8.35 4.96 5.30
CA PRO A 103 -8.90 4.54 6.59
C PRO A 103 -9.05 5.74 7.52
N SER A 104 -10.17 5.81 8.24
CA SER A 104 -10.38 6.79 9.30
C SER A 104 -9.26 6.68 10.34
N ARG A 105 -8.76 7.82 10.82
CA ARG A 105 -7.95 7.86 12.04
C ARG A 105 -8.88 7.42 13.18
N GLU A 106 -8.64 6.25 13.75
CA GLU A 106 -9.28 5.89 15.01
C GLU A 106 -8.74 6.88 16.06
N THR A 107 -9.55 7.86 16.46
CA THR A 107 -9.32 8.62 17.69
C THR A 107 -9.33 7.62 18.83
N ALA A 108 -8.13 7.34 19.35
CA ALA A 108 -7.96 6.65 20.63
C ALA A 108 -8.58 7.46 21.77
#